data_AF-A0A2K3MWT1-F1
#
_entry.id   AF-A0A2K3MWT1-F1
#
_cell.length_a   1.000
_cell.length_b   1.000
_cell.length_c   1.000
_cell.angle_alpha   90.00
_cell.angle_beta   90.00
_cell.angle_gamma   90.00
#
_symmetry.space_group_name_H-M   'P 1'
#
loop_
_entity.id
_entity.type
_entity.pdbx_description
1 polymer ?
#
loop_
_entity_poly.entity_id
_entity_poly.type
_entity_poly.pdbx_seq_one_letter_code
_entity_poly.pdbx_strand_id
1 'polypeptide(L)'
;MKQFVIDANKVVLSVSNPDTRVDDAEFEENEVYAIDIVASTGEGKPKLLDEKQTTIYKRAVDKSYNLKMKASRFIYSEISQKFPIMPFSARALEEKRARLGLVECMNHELLQPYPVLHEKPGDYVAQIKFTVLLMPNGSDRITSHPLQEVQPTKTVDDPEIKAWLALGVKTKKKGGGKKKKGKKGAEGEAEVSEATNGASTQDQE
;
A
#
# COMPACT_ATOMS: atom_id res chain seq x y z
N MET A 1 -9.40 -1.84 -3.81
CA MET A 1 -9.06 -3.28 -3.92
C MET A 1 -10.24 -4.12 -3.43
N LYS A 2 -10.45 -5.31 -4.01
CA LYS A 2 -11.44 -6.30 -3.55
C LYS A 2 -10.80 -7.69 -3.53
N GLN A 3 -11.50 -8.70 -3.03
CA GLN A 3 -11.02 -10.07 -3.08
C GLN A 3 -10.68 -10.45 -4.53
N PHE A 4 -9.44 -10.87 -4.76
CA PHE A 4 -8.89 -11.20 -6.08
C PHE A 4 -8.86 -10.07 -7.11
N VAL A 5 -9.16 -8.81 -6.73
CA VAL A 5 -9.13 -7.66 -7.65
C VAL A 5 -8.22 -6.58 -7.09
N ILE A 6 -7.04 -6.46 -7.69
CA ILE A 6 -6.05 -5.44 -7.31
C ILE A 6 -6.38 -4.06 -7.90
N ASP A 7 -6.87 -4.03 -9.14
CA ASP A 7 -7.22 -2.80 -9.87
C ASP A 7 -8.74 -2.74 -9.95
N ALA A 8 -9.35 -1.97 -9.05
CA ALA A 8 -10.79 -1.75 -8.99
C ALA A 8 -11.16 -0.44 -9.71
N ASN A 9 -12.45 -0.26 -10.02
CA ASN A 9 -12.92 0.91 -10.77
C ASN A 9 -12.74 2.24 -10.00
N LYS A 10 -12.84 2.18 -8.66
CA LYS A 10 -12.68 3.35 -7.80
C LYS A 10 -11.20 3.61 -7.53
N VAL A 11 -10.67 4.63 -8.18
CA VAL A 11 -9.26 5.04 -8.13
C VAL A 11 -9.15 6.52 -7.84
N VAL A 12 -8.00 6.95 -7.32
CA VAL A 12 -7.69 8.37 -7.08
C VAL A 12 -6.51 8.73 -7.97
N LEU A 13 -6.69 9.73 -8.84
CA LEU A 13 -5.63 10.23 -9.71
C LEU A 13 -4.93 11.40 -9.04
N SER A 14 -3.60 11.34 -8.95
CA SER A 14 -2.80 12.46 -8.45
C SER A 14 -2.74 13.64 -9.43
N VAL A 15 -2.79 13.35 -10.74
CA VAL A 15 -2.75 14.35 -11.80
C VAL A 15 -3.82 13.99 -12.82
N SER A 16 -4.73 14.92 -13.11
CA SER A 16 -5.72 14.74 -14.16
C SER A 16 -5.07 14.85 -15.54
N ASN A 17 -5.24 13.84 -16.38
CA ASN A 17 -4.87 13.89 -17.79
C ASN A 17 -6.17 13.84 -18.63
N PRO A 18 -6.33 14.64 -19.70
CA PRO A 18 -7.48 14.56 -20.60
C PRO A 18 -7.87 13.15 -21.05
N ASP A 19 -6.88 12.26 -21.20
CA ASP A 19 -7.07 10.89 -21.68
C ASP A 19 -7.57 9.93 -20.60
N THR A 20 -7.38 10.27 -19.32
CA THR A 20 -7.77 9.42 -18.18
C THR A 20 -8.79 10.13 -17.33
N ARG A 21 -10.06 9.79 -17.54
CA ARG A 21 -11.17 10.25 -16.69
C ARG A 21 -11.54 9.16 -15.69
N VAL A 22 -11.74 9.59 -14.46
CA VAL A 22 -12.20 8.73 -13.38
C VAL A 22 -13.44 9.40 -12.81
N ASP A 23 -14.47 8.60 -12.57
CA ASP A 23 -15.72 9.09 -12.02
C ASP A 23 -15.51 9.51 -10.55
N ASP A 24 -16.17 10.60 -10.17
CA ASP A 24 -16.20 11.03 -8.78
C ASP A 24 -16.85 9.93 -7.91
N ALA A 25 -16.21 9.64 -6.78
CA ALA A 25 -16.67 8.61 -5.88
C ALA A 25 -16.36 8.97 -4.42
N GLU A 26 -17.30 8.73 -3.53
CA GLU A 26 -17.14 8.97 -2.09
C GLU A 26 -16.59 7.74 -1.39
N PHE A 27 -15.62 7.90 -0.48
CA PHE A 27 -15.05 6.78 0.30
C PHE A 27 -16.08 6.16 1.26
N GLU A 28 -16.12 4.84 1.31
CA GLU A 28 -17.07 4.08 2.14
C GLU A 28 -16.35 3.24 3.21
N GLU A 29 -17.07 2.93 4.29
CA GLU A 29 -16.57 2.02 5.33
C GLU A 29 -16.36 0.60 4.77
N ASN A 30 -15.34 -0.08 5.30
CA ASN A 30 -14.88 -1.42 4.92
C ASN A 30 -14.28 -1.51 3.50
N GLU A 31 -13.92 -0.37 2.90
CA GLU A 31 -13.13 -0.36 1.68
C GLU A 31 -11.62 -0.49 1.96
N VAL A 32 -10.89 -1.01 0.96
CA VAL A 32 -9.44 -1.20 1.04
C VAL A 32 -8.77 -0.53 -0.15
N TYR A 33 -7.76 0.29 0.12
CA TYR A 33 -7.02 1.06 -0.87
C TYR A 33 -5.53 0.76 -0.84
N ALA A 34 -4.93 0.62 -2.01
CA ALA A 34 -3.49 0.71 -2.17
C ALA A 34 -3.16 2.16 -2.54
N ILE A 35 -2.54 2.88 -1.61
CA ILE A 35 -2.07 4.23 -1.83
C ILE A 35 -0.67 4.14 -2.42
N ASP A 36 -0.51 4.65 -3.65
CA ASP A 36 0.75 4.68 -4.39
C ASP A 36 1.12 6.13 -4.67
N ILE A 37 2.10 6.64 -3.92
CA ILE A 37 2.59 8.01 -4.06
C ILE A 37 3.90 7.94 -4.80
N VAL A 38 3.94 8.54 -5.99
CA VAL A 38 5.13 8.64 -6.83
C VAL A 38 5.39 10.12 -7.10
N ALA A 39 6.58 10.59 -6.71
CA ALA A 39 7.00 11.97 -6.90
C ALA A 39 8.32 12.02 -7.69
N SER A 40 8.45 13.03 -8.56
CA SER A 40 9.62 13.26 -9.42
C SER A 40 10.19 14.66 -9.15
N THR A 41 11.50 14.82 -9.27
CA THR A 41 12.15 16.15 -9.31
C THR A 41 12.00 16.86 -10.65
N GLY A 42 11.65 16.10 -11.70
CA GLY A 42 11.50 16.58 -13.07
C GLY A 42 10.08 17.08 -13.39
N GLU A 43 9.63 16.80 -14.61
CA GLU A 43 8.32 17.26 -15.12
C GLU A 43 7.13 16.41 -14.65
N GLY A 44 7.37 15.24 -14.04
CA GLY A 44 6.32 14.32 -13.62
C GLY A 44 5.59 13.65 -14.80
N LYS A 45 6.26 13.58 -15.96
CA LYS A 45 5.73 12.99 -17.21
C LYS A 45 6.63 11.85 -17.65
N PRO A 46 6.52 10.69 -17.00
CA PRO A 46 7.42 9.59 -17.25
C PRO A 46 7.14 8.99 -18.63
N LYS A 47 8.22 8.64 -19.35
CA LYS A 47 8.16 8.13 -20.73
C LYS A 47 8.55 6.67 -20.77
N LEU A 48 7.96 5.95 -21.73
CA LEU A 48 8.42 4.62 -22.09
C LEU A 48 9.62 4.75 -23.02
N LEU A 49 10.79 4.25 -22.59
CA LEU A 49 12.02 4.27 -23.40
C LEU A 49 12.16 2.98 -24.23
N ASP A 50 11.92 1.82 -23.62
CA ASP A 50 12.04 0.52 -24.27
C ASP A 50 10.93 -0.41 -23.80
N GLU A 51 10.07 -0.81 -24.74
CA GLU A 51 9.00 -1.78 -24.51
C GLU A 51 9.55 -3.15 -24.05
N LYS A 52 10.76 -3.52 -24.47
CA LYS A 52 11.38 -4.82 -24.17
C LYS A 52 11.77 -4.98 -22.70
N GLN A 53 11.87 -3.88 -21.96
CA GLN A 53 12.14 -3.92 -20.51
C GLN A 53 10.91 -4.32 -19.70
N THR A 54 9.72 -4.32 -20.32
CA THR A 54 8.49 -4.77 -19.68
C THR A 54 8.58 -6.26 -19.38
N THR A 55 8.70 -6.59 -18.10
CA THR A 55 8.78 -7.98 -17.63
C THR A 55 7.65 -8.36 -16.70
N ILE A 56 6.79 -7.40 -16.30
CA ILE A 56 5.66 -7.63 -15.41
C ILE A 56 4.37 -7.57 -16.21
N TYR A 57 3.53 -8.59 -16.02
CA TYR A 57 2.28 -8.77 -16.73
C TYR A 57 1.18 -9.20 -15.76
N LYS A 58 -0.07 -8.89 -16.09
CA LYS A 58 -1.26 -9.39 -15.40
C LYS A 58 -2.21 -10.00 -16.42
N ARG A 59 -2.92 -11.05 -16.04
CA ARG A 59 -3.94 -11.64 -16.90
C ARG A 59 -5.20 -10.76 -16.97
N ALA A 60 -5.67 -10.50 -18.19
CA ALA A 60 -6.99 -9.94 -18.42
C ALA A 60 -8.02 -11.08 -18.38
N VAL A 61 -8.84 -11.11 -17.33
CA VAL A 61 -9.82 -12.19 -17.09
C VAL A 61 -11.11 -12.01 -17.90
N ASP A 62 -11.37 -10.79 -18.33
CA ASP A 62 -12.49 -10.35 -19.16
C ASP A 62 -12.27 -10.62 -20.65
N LYS A 63 -11.02 -10.84 -21.06
CA LYS A 63 -10.64 -11.10 -22.46
C LYS A 63 -10.45 -12.60 -22.69
N SER A 64 -11.07 -13.09 -23.76
CA SER A 64 -10.96 -14.48 -24.20
C SER A 64 -10.60 -14.52 -25.67
N TYR A 65 -9.53 -15.26 -26.00
CA TYR A 65 -9.06 -15.44 -27.36
C TYR A 65 -8.42 -16.81 -27.53
N ASN A 66 -8.68 -17.43 -28.68
CA ASN A 66 -8.14 -18.73 -29.03
C ASN A 66 -6.75 -18.58 -29.66
N LEU A 67 -5.72 -18.69 -28.81
CA LEU A 67 -4.31 -18.63 -29.21
C LEU A 67 -3.97 -19.70 -30.27
N LYS A 68 -3.32 -19.27 -31.36
CA LYS A 68 -2.98 -20.11 -32.50
C LYS A 68 -1.67 -20.86 -32.31
N MET A 69 -0.68 -20.27 -31.64
CA MET A 69 0.61 -20.92 -31.41
C MET A 69 0.56 -21.91 -30.25
N LYS A 70 1.20 -23.07 -30.40
CA LYS A 70 1.33 -24.08 -29.33
C LYS A 70 2.09 -23.53 -28.11
N ALA A 71 3.10 -22.69 -28.35
CA ALA A 71 3.87 -22.05 -27.30
C ALA A 71 3.01 -21.10 -26.45
N SER A 72 2.20 -20.25 -27.08
CA SER A 72 1.31 -19.31 -26.39
C SER A 72 0.24 -20.03 -25.57
N ARG A 73 -0.38 -21.09 -26.11
CA ARG A 73 -1.35 -21.92 -25.34
C ARG A 73 -0.72 -22.54 -24.10
N PHE A 74 0.51 -23.06 -24.22
CA PHE A 74 1.24 -23.64 -23.08
C PHE A 74 1.51 -22.60 -22.00
N ILE A 75 2.08 -21.45 -22.39
CA ILE A 75 2.40 -20.36 -21.46
C ILE A 75 1.13 -19.76 -20.83
N TYR A 76 0.06 -19.56 -21.59
CA TYR A 76 -1.20 -19.04 -21.06
C TYR A 76 -1.84 -20.01 -20.06
N SER A 77 -1.74 -21.33 -20.30
CA SER A 77 -2.19 -22.35 -19.34
C SER A 77 -1.35 -22.32 -18.06
N GLU A 78 -0.02 -22.19 -18.18
CA GLU A 78 0.88 -22.07 -17.03
C GLU A 78 0.56 -20.82 -16.20
N ILE A 79 0.39 -19.66 -16.86
CA ILE A 79 0.00 -18.40 -16.22
C ILE A 79 -1.35 -18.56 -15.51
N SER A 80 -2.34 -19.17 -16.18
CA SER A 80 -3.68 -19.34 -15.61
C SER A 80 -3.69 -20.22 -14.36
N GLN A 81 -2.75 -21.16 -14.24
CA GLN A 81 -2.61 -22.04 -13.08
C GLN A 81 -1.78 -21.39 -11.96
N LYS A 82 -0.61 -20.81 -12.28
CA LYS A 82 0.32 -20.24 -11.28
C LYS A 82 -0.08 -18.84 -10.83
N PHE A 83 -0.58 -18.02 -11.75
CA PHE A 83 -0.89 -16.60 -11.55
C PHE A 83 -2.29 -16.26 -12.09
N PRO A 84 -3.38 -16.79 -11.50
CA PRO A 84 -4.70 -16.68 -12.09
C PRO A 84 -5.16 -15.23 -12.32
N ILE A 85 -4.85 -14.35 -11.37
CA ILE A 85 -5.32 -12.95 -11.35
C ILE A 85 -4.23 -11.97 -10.90
N MET A 86 -3.21 -12.46 -10.18
CA MET A 86 -2.12 -11.61 -9.67
C MET A 86 -1.11 -11.28 -10.77
N PRO A 87 -0.47 -10.09 -10.72
CA PRO A 87 0.66 -9.77 -11.59
C PRO A 87 1.81 -10.76 -11.37
N PHE A 88 2.53 -11.05 -12.44
CA PHE A 88 3.67 -11.96 -12.43
C PHE A 88 4.82 -11.40 -13.28
N SER A 89 6.03 -11.84 -12.94
CA SER A 89 7.23 -11.54 -13.73
C SER A 89 7.43 -12.63 -14.79
N ALA A 90 7.80 -12.26 -16.01
CA ALA A 90 8.13 -13.18 -17.10
C ALA A 90 9.25 -14.15 -16.72
N ARG A 91 10.11 -13.79 -15.76
CA ARG A 91 11.15 -14.67 -15.19
C ARG A 91 10.60 -15.88 -14.43
N ALA A 92 9.35 -15.83 -13.97
CA ALA A 92 8.71 -16.94 -13.25
C ALA A 92 8.13 -18.01 -14.19
N LEU A 93 8.15 -17.76 -15.50
CA LEU A 93 7.72 -18.69 -16.55
C LEU A 93 8.90 -19.51 -17.08
N GLU A 94 8.61 -20.64 -17.70
CA GLU A 94 9.66 -21.48 -18.29
C GLU A 94 10.39 -20.79 -19.47
N GLU A 95 11.69 -20.59 -19.28
CA GLU A 95 12.55 -19.68 -20.06
C GLU A 95 12.59 -19.96 -21.58
N LYS A 96 12.51 -21.24 -21.99
CA LYS A 96 12.69 -21.63 -23.41
C LYS A 96 11.55 -21.22 -24.33
N ARG A 97 10.35 -20.93 -23.81
CA ARG A 97 9.15 -20.66 -24.62
C ARG A 97 8.37 -19.40 -24.23
N ALA A 98 8.71 -18.78 -23.10
CA ALA A 98 7.98 -17.64 -22.56
C ALA A 98 7.94 -16.43 -23.52
N ARG A 99 9.09 -15.97 -24.04
CA ARG A 99 9.15 -14.73 -24.84
C ARG A 99 8.25 -14.77 -26.08
N LEU A 100 8.28 -15.84 -26.85
CA LEU A 100 7.47 -15.97 -28.06
C LEU A 100 5.98 -16.10 -27.73
N GLY A 101 5.63 -16.85 -26.67
CA GLY A 101 4.25 -17.04 -26.24
C GLY A 101 3.61 -15.76 -25.68
N LEU A 102 4.40 -14.93 -25.00
CA LEU A 102 3.93 -13.66 -24.42
C LEU A 102 3.52 -12.65 -25.49
N VAL A 103 4.25 -12.57 -26.62
CA VAL A 103 3.95 -11.63 -27.70
C VAL A 103 2.54 -11.83 -28.25
N GLU A 104 2.12 -13.07 -28.52
CA GLU A 104 0.76 -13.35 -29.00
C GLU A 104 -0.29 -13.00 -27.93
N CYS A 105 -0.01 -13.32 -26.66
CA CYS A 105 -0.93 -13.03 -25.57
C CYS A 105 -1.12 -11.51 -25.35
N MET A 106 -0.06 -10.73 -25.52
CA MET A 106 -0.10 -9.26 -25.46
C MET A 106 -0.86 -8.68 -26.66
N ASN A 107 -0.56 -9.14 -27.87
CA ASN A 107 -1.19 -8.64 -29.10
C ASN A 107 -2.71 -8.86 -29.14
N HIS A 108 -3.20 -9.88 -28.43
CA HIS A 108 -4.62 -10.19 -28.28
C HIS A 108 -5.20 -9.74 -26.93
N GLU A 109 -4.52 -8.84 -26.22
CA GLU A 109 -4.97 -8.23 -24.96
C GLU A 109 -5.32 -9.24 -23.85
N LEU A 110 -4.80 -10.48 -23.92
CA LEU A 110 -4.97 -11.48 -22.86
C LEU A 110 -4.10 -11.18 -21.64
N LEU A 111 -3.05 -10.40 -21.84
CA LEU A 111 -2.15 -9.93 -20.79
C LEU A 111 -2.04 -8.40 -20.83
N GLN A 112 -2.21 -7.79 -19.68
CA GLN A 112 -1.98 -6.37 -19.44
C GLN A 112 -0.52 -6.15 -19.00
N PRO A 113 0.29 -5.40 -19.77
CA PRO A 113 1.67 -5.08 -19.39
C PRO A 113 1.74 -4.01 -18.30
N TYR A 114 2.76 -4.09 -17.45
CA TYR A 114 3.15 -3.04 -16.52
C TYR A 114 4.48 -2.44 -17.01
N PRO A 115 4.43 -1.41 -17.87
CA PRO A 115 5.62 -0.89 -18.54
C PRO A 115 6.59 -0.24 -17.56
N VAL A 116 7.88 -0.29 -17.88
CA VAL A 116 8.92 0.42 -17.12
C VAL A 116 9.00 1.85 -17.62
N LEU A 117 8.54 2.78 -16.80
CA LEU A 117 8.52 4.20 -17.12
C LEU A 117 9.76 4.89 -16.54
N HIS A 118 10.30 5.86 -17.29
CA HIS A 118 11.51 6.59 -16.93
C HIS A 118 11.26 8.10 -16.92
N GLU A 119 11.91 8.77 -15.99
CA GLU A 119 12.07 10.23 -16.03
C GLU A 119 13.30 10.63 -16.84
N LYS A 120 13.47 11.94 -17.05
CA LYS A 120 14.64 12.44 -17.77
C LYS A 120 15.94 12.04 -17.06
N PRO A 121 17.02 11.73 -17.81
CA PRO A 121 18.31 11.42 -17.20
C PRO A 121 18.78 12.56 -16.28
N GLY A 122 19.12 12.23 -15.03
CA GLY A 122 19.55 13.18 -14.01
C GLY A 122 18.46 13.59 -13.01
N ASP A 123 17.19 13.29 -13.30
CA ASP A 123 16.10 13.47 -12.35
C ASP A 123 15.93 12.24 -11.44
N TYR A 124 15.34 12.48 -10.26
CA TYR A 124 15.08 11.46 -9.25
C TYR A 124 13.59 11.21 -9.09
N VAL A 125 13.24 9.94 -8.86
CA VAL A 125 11.88 9.50 -8.56
C VAL A 125 11.85 8.82 -7.19
N ALA A 126 10.93 9.24 -6.34
CA ALA A 126 10.65 8.62 -5.05
C ALA A 126 9.26 7.98 -5.09
N GLN A 127 9.16 6.75 -4.59
CA GLN A 127 7.90 6.01 -4.51
C GLN A 127 7.66 5.51 -3.09
N ILE A 128 6.46 5.73 -2.58
CA ILE A 128 5.97 5.14 -1.33
C ILE A 128 4.62 4.49 -1.62
N LYS A 129 4.54 3.18 -1.32
CA LYS A 129 3.32 2.40 -1.46
C LYS A 129 2.92 1.77 -0.13
N PHE A 130 1.65 1.89 0.22
CA PHE A 130 1.07 1.23 1.38
C PHE A 130 -0.42 0.93 1.19
N THR A 131 -0.94 0.03 2.01
CA THR A 131 -2.34 -0.39 1.99
C THR A 131 -3.05 0.14 3.23
N VAL A 132 -4.23 0.71 3.00
CA VAL A 132 -5.10 1.28 4.03
C VAL A 132 -6.45 0.56 4.01
N LEU A 133 -6.98 0.27 5.19
CA LEU A 133 -8.34 -0.20 5.40
C LEU A 133 -9.15 0.94 5.99
N LEU A 134 -10.32 1.22 5.41
CA LEU A 134 -11.26 2.18 5.96
C LEU A 134 -12.17 1.45 6.95
N MET A 135 -11.84 1.51 8.23
CA MET A 135 -12.65 0.86 9.26
C MET A 135 -13.63 1.88 9.88
N PRO A 136 -14.74 1.45 10.51
CA PRO A 136 -15.68 2.37 11.17
C PRO A 136 -15.05 3.20 12.33
N ASN A 137 -13.87 2.80 12.80
CA ASN A 137 -13.09 3.53 13.81
C ASN A 137 -11.97 4.40 13.22
N GLY A 138 -11.89 4.52 11.88
CA GLY A 138 -10.90 5.31 11.16
C GLY A 138 -10.05 4.49 10.20
N SER A 139 -9.11 5.15 9.55
CA SER A 139 -8.23 4.54 8.55
C SER A 139 -7.06 3.80 9.21
N ASP A 140 -6.89 2.52 8.88
CA ASP A 140 -5.79 1.69 9.36
C ASP A 140 -4.77 1.38 8.26
N ARG A 141 -3.52 1.75 8.49
CA ARG A 141 -2.41 1.46 7.57
C ARG A 141 -1.78 0.13 7.98
N ILE A 142 -1.94 -0.90 7.15
CA ILE A 142 -1.46 -2.26 7.45
C ILE A 142 -0.07 -2.57 6.90
N THR A 143 0.37 -1.87 5.86
CA THR A 143 1.72 -2.03 5.32
C THR A 143 2.50 -0.74 5.52
N SER A 144 3.74 -0.87 5.96
CA SER A 144 4.65 0.25 6.13
C SER A 144 6.07 -0.19 5.83
N HIS A 145 6.86 0.73 5.32
CA HIS A 145 8.27 0.53 5.06
C HIS A 145 9.07 1.49 5.96
N PRO A 146 10.28 1.09 6.42
CA PRO A 146 11.18 2.03 7.08
C PRO A 146 11.43 3.22 6.15
N LEU A 147 11.16 4.42 6.66
CA LEU A 147 11.41 5.64 5.90
C LEU A 147 12.90 5.91 5.87
N GLN A 148 13.41 6.28 4.70
CA GLN A 148 14.78 6.75 4.57
C GLN A 148 14.92 8.09 5.29
N GLU A 149 15.96 8.24 6.10
CA GLU A 149 16.28 9.52 6.71
C GLU A 149 16.71 10.50 5.62
N VAL A 150 15.98 11.61 5.52
CA VAL A 150 16.26 12.70 4.59
C VAL A 150 16.40 13.99 5.36
N GLN A 151 17.36 14.82 4.96
CA GLN A 151 17.52 16.17 5.48
C GLN A 151 16.97 17.15 4.43
N PRO A 152 15.68 17.53 4.52
CA PRO A 152 15.08 18.40 3.52
C PRO A 152 15.67 19.81 3.62
N THR A 153 16.09 20.36 2.49
CA THR A 153 16.53 21.77 2.39
C THR A 153 15.36 22.74 2.26
N LYS A 154 14.20 22.23 1.83
CA LYS A 154 12.96 23.01 1.64
C LYS A 154 11.90 22.53 2.61
N THR A 155 11.15 23.46 3.18
CA THR A 155 10.01 23.20 4.05
C THR A 155 8.70 23.46 3.32
N VAL A 156 7.63 22.79 3.74
CA VAL A 156 6.27 23.14 3.30
C VAL A 156 5.89 24.42 4.04
N ASP A 157 5.50 25.47 3.32
CA ASP A 157 5.16 26.77 3.93
C ASP A 157 3.65 27.04 3.98
N ASP A 158 2.89 26.35 3.13
CA ASP A 158 1.44 26.50 3.02
C ASP A 158 0.72 26.16 4.35
N PRO A 159 -0.08 27.09 4.89
CA PRO A 159 -0.73 26.90 6.18
C PRO A 159 -1.81 25.81 6.16
N GLU A 160 -2.50 25.61 5.03
CA GLU A 160 -3.55 24.61 4.88
C GLU A 160 -2.93 23.20 4.84
N ILE A 161 -1.86 23.01 4.06
CA ILE A 161 -1.15 21.73 4.00
C ILE A 161 -0.53 21.40 5.36
N LYS A 162 0.05 22.40 6.06
CA LYS A 162 0.53 22.21 7.44
C LYS A 162 -0.58 21.75 8.38
N ALA A 163 -1.78 22.32 8.25
CA ALA A 163 -2.92 21.92 9.05
C ALA A 163 -3.30 20.45 8.78
N TRP A 164 -3.32 20.02 7.52
CA TRP A 164 -3.60 18.62 7.16
C TRP A 164 -2.53 17.65 7.67
N LEU A 165 -1.25 18.00 7.55
CA LEU A 165 -0.14 17.16 8.04
C LEU A 165 -0.14 17.01 9.57
N ALA A 166 -0.70 17.99 10.28
CA ALA A 166 -0.86 17.92 11.74
C ALA A 166 -2.06 17.07 12.19
N LEU A 167 -2.99 16.72 11.28
CA LEU A 167 -4.13 15.88 11.63
C LEU A 167 -3.70 14.43 11.92
N GLY A 168 -4.25 13.86 12.98
CA GLY A 168 -4.05 12.45 13.29
C GLY A 168 -4.82 11.54 12.32
N VAL A 169 -4.15 10.51 11.79
CA VAL A 169 -4.76 9.53 10.86
C VAL A 169 -5.83 8.65 11.54
N LYS A 170 -5.72 8.44 12.85
CA LYS A 170 -6.75 7.74 13.64
C LYS A 170 -7.38 8.73 14.62
N THR A 171 -8.70 8.91 14.53
CA THR A 171 -9.47 9.55 15.59
C THR A 171 -9.48 8.61 16.78
N LYS A 172 -8.74 8.94 17.84
CA LYS A 172 -8.99 8.32 19.15
C LYS A 172 -10.42 8.70 19.54
N LYS A 173 -11.39 7.80 19.31
CA LYS A 173 -12.71 7.91 19.93
C LYS A 173 -12.45 8.00 21.43
N LYS A 174 -12.66 9.18 22.03
CA LYS A 174 -12.68 9.35 23.49
C LYS A 174 -13.75 8.38 24.00
N GLY A 175 -13.30 7.27 24.60
CA GLY A 175 -14.17 6.33 25.27
C GLY A 175 -15.02 7.10 26.28
N GLY A 176 -16.34 7.00 26.12
CA GLY A 176 -17.30 7.62 27.00
C GLY A 176 -17.22 7.08 28.42
N GLY A 177 -17.35 8.00 29.38
CA GLY A 177 -18.02 7.74 30.66
C GLY A 177 -17.24 6.99 31.73
N LYS A 178 -16.58 7.74 32.62
CA LYS A 178 -16.63 7.41 34.05
C LYS A 178 -16.96 8.68 34.85
N LYS A 179 -18.26 8.92 35.05
CA LYS A 179 -18.79 9.93 35.96
C LYS A 179 -19.34 9.24 37.21
N LYS A 180 -18.54 9.23 38.28
CA LYS A 180 -18.86 9.15 39.73
C LYS A 180 -17.56 8.71 40.42
N LYS A 181 -17.08 9.35 41.49
CA LYS A 181 -17.79 10.04 42.56
C LYS A 181 -16.78 10.97 43.25
N GLY A 182 -17.16 12.22 43.49
CA GLY A 182 -16.41 13.07 44.41
C GLY A 182 -16.59 12.57 45.85
N LYS A 183 -15.55 12.76 46.68
CA LYS A 183 -15.72 13.21 48.06
C LYS A 183 -14.43 13.92 48.51
N LYS A 184 -14.59 15.17 48.94
CA LYS A 184 -13.63 16.00 49.67
C LYS A 184 -13.28 15.36 51.02
N GLY A 185 -12.00 15.46 51.38
CA GLY A 185 -11.47 15.98 52.66
C GLY A 185 -11.60 15.12 53.93
N ALA A 186 -10.45 14.81 54.56
CA ALA A 186 -10.11 15.22 55.93
C ALA A 186 -8.69 14.73 56.29
N GLU A 187 -7.90 15.61 56.90
CA GLU A 187 -6.59 15.40 57.52
C GLU A 187 -6.68 14.56 58.81
N GLY A 188 -5.56 14.01 59.28
CA GLY A 188 -5.41 13.50 60.65
C GLY A 188 -4.22 12.56 60.84
N GLU A 189 -3.23 13.03 61.60
CA GLU A 189 -1.96 12.42 61.99
C GLU A 189 -2.06 11.15 62.88
N ALA A 190 -0.93 10.45 62.98
CA ALA A 190 -0.28 9.92 64.19
C ALA A 190 0.01 8.40 64.26
N GLU A 191 1.33 8.15 64.33
CA GLU A 191 2.09 7.20 65.17
C GLU A 191 2.09 5.66 64.98
N VAL A 192 3.27 5.20 64.56
CA VAL A 192 4.21 4.23 65.20
C VAL A 192 3.65 2.99 65.91
N SER A 193 4.08 1.81 65.43
CA SER A 193 4.57 0.73 66.30
C SER A 193 5.51 -0.22 65.54
N GLU A 194 6.74 -0.31 66.04
CA GLU A 194 7.70 -1.39 65.80
C GLU A 194 7.09 -2.77 66.07
N ALA A 195 7.52 -3.80 65.34
CA ALA A 195 8.11 -5.01 65.92
C ALA A 195 8.47 -6.02 64.82
N THR A 196 9.76 -6.27 64.75
CA THR A 196 10.46 -7.39 64.13
C THR A 196 10.00 -8.75 64.64
N ASN A 197 9.96 -9.74 63.74
CA ASN A 197 10.38 -11.16 63.87
C ASN A 197 9.62 -11.93 62.77
N GLY A 198 10.21 -12.74 61.90
CA GLY A 198 11.50 -13.42 61.88
C GLY A 198 11.23 -14.80 61.28
N ALA A 199 11.85 -15.14 60.15
CA ALA A 199 12.07 -16.51 59.72
C ALA A 199 13.00 -16.50 58.48
N SER A 200 14.27 -16.78 58.78
CA SER A 200 15.29 -17.31 57.89
C SER A 200 14.81 -18.50 57.06
N THR A 201 15.21 -18.56 55.78
CA THR A 201 16.10 -19.64 55.31
C THR A 201 16.89 -19.17 54.09
N GLN A 202 18.20 -19.34 54.19
CA GLN A 202 19.16 -19.33 53.09
C GLN A 202 18.91 -20.56 52.21
N ASP A 203 19.12 -20.44 50.90
CA ASP A 203 19.71 -21.51 50.10
C ASP A 203 20.71 -20.88 49.12
N GLN A 204 21.94 -21.39 49.22
CA GLN A 204 23.08 -21.23 48.31
C GLN A 204 22.74 -22.01 47.02
N GLU A 205 23.14 -21.58 45.83
CA GLU A 205 24.50 -21.68 45.29
C GLU A 205 24.70 -20.67 44.14
#